data_AF-A0A2E3WXV1-F1
#
_entry.id   AF-A0A2E3WXV1-F1
#
_cell.length_a   1.000
_cell.length_b   1.000
_cell.length_c   1.000
_cell.angle_alpha   90.00
_cell.angle_beta   90.00
_cell.angle_gamma   90.00
#
_symmetry.space_group_name_H-M   'P 1'
#
loop_
_entity.id
_entity.type
_entity.pdbx_description
1 polymer ?
#
loop_
_entity_poly.entity_id
_entity_poly.type
_entity_poly.pdbx_seq_one_letter_code
_entity_poly.pdbx_strand_id
1 'polypeptide(L)'
;MKLSDKQIQRMIKYIFDELKSQSVVTFKTSEEEAKRSAIEAVKQNMADEKALDDEVMKMMDDLERQHQGEFQRFKMFPLLKQRLAKEKGFIL
;
A
#
# COMPACT_ATOMS: atom_id res chain seq x y z
N MET A 1 1.44 8.48 3.72
CA MET A 1 2.84 8.67 4.17
C MET A 1 3.76 8.06 3.12
N LYS A 2 4.82 8.75 2.69
CA LYS A 2 5.76 8.19 1.69
C LYS A 2 6.99 7.65 2.43
N LEU A 3 7.09 6.34 2.62
CA LEU A 3 8.34 5.70 3.04
C LEU A 3 9.40 5.95 1.95
N SER A 4 10.58 6.39 2.36
CA SER A 4 11.73 6.48 1.46
C SER A 4 12.33 5.11 1.19
N ASP A 5 13.01 4.95 0.06
CA ASP A 5 13.72 3.72 -0.30
C ASP A 5 14.66 3.22 0.81
N LYS A 6 15.36 4.13 1.48
CA LYS A 6 16.23 3.80 2.62
C LYS A 6 15.45 3.23 3.80
N GLN A 7 14.24 3.73 4.06
CA GLN A 7 13.39 3.21 5.13
C GLN A 7 12.84 1.83 4.79
N ILE A 8 12.42 1.61 3.54
CA ILE A 8 11.95 0.29 3.06
C ILE A 8 13.07 -0.75 3.20
N GLN A 9 14.28 -0.43 2.73
CA GLN A 9 15.44 -1.33 2.84
C GLN A 9 15.78 -1.67 4.29
N ARG A 10 15.80 -0.66 5.18
CA ARG A 10 16.07 -0.88 6.61
C ARG A 10 15.00 -1.76 7.26
N MET A 11 13.73 -1.49 6.99
CA MET A 11 12.60 -2.26 7.52
C MET A 11 12.70 -3.73 7.11
N ILE A 12 12.93 -4.00 5.84
CA ILE A 12 13.04 -5.37 5.33
C ILE A 12 14.26 -6.08 5.90
N LYS A 13 15.39 -5.37 6.04
CA LYS A 13 16.57 -5.93 6.71
C LYS A 13 16.23 -6.37 8.13
N TYR A 14 15.59 -5.51 8.94
CA TYR A 14 15.22 -5.86 10.32
C TYR A 14 14.26 -7.05 10.38
N ILE A 15 13.27 -7.12 9.50
CA ILE A 15 12.32 -8.24 9.46
C ILE A 15 13.06 -9.54 9.14
N PHE A 16 13.95 -9.54 8.14
CA PHE A 16 14.72 -10.73 7.77
C PHE A 16 15.69 -11.16 8.87
N ASP A 17 16.35 -10.21 9.54
CA ASP A 17 17.29 -10.49 10.63
C ASP A 17 16.56 -11.10 11.84
N GLU A 18 15.35 -10.63 12.16
CA GLU A 18 14.51 -11.18 13.23
C GLU A 18 13.95 -12.57 12.86
N LEU A 19 13.47 -12.74 11.63
CA LEU A 19 12.99 -14.04 11.16
C LEU A 19 14.09 -15.11 11.17
N LYS A 20 15.34 -14.71 10.94
CA LYS A 20 16.51 -15.56 11.09
C LYS A 20 16.84 -15.86 12.55
N SER A 21 16.76 -14.87 13.43
CA SER A 21 17.07 -15.06 14.87
C SER A 21 16.14 -16.11 15.48
N GLN A 22 14.88 -16.14 15.03
CA GLN A 22 13.88 -17.11 15.46
C GLN A 22 14.00 -18.48 14.75
N SER A 23 14.91 -18.64 13.79
CA SER A 23 15.09 -19.85 12.99
C SER A 23 13.81 -20.34 12.27
N VAL A 24 12.86 -19.44 11.99
CA VAL A 24 11.56 -19.78 11.38
C VAL A 24 11.57 -19.72 9.84
N VAL A 25 12.70 -19.38 9.24
CA VAL A 25 12.82 -19.20 7.78
C VAL A 25 14.02 -19.94 7.20
N THR A 26 13.78 -20.65 6.10
CA THR A 26 14.82 -21.23 5.26
C THR A 26 14.74 -20.60 3.87
N PHE A 27 15.84 -20.02 3.39
CA PHE A 27 15.87 -19.43 2.07
C PHE A 27 16.06 -20.52 1.01
N LYS A 28 15.15 -20.58 0.03
CA LYS A 28 15.27 -21.46 -1.14
C LYS A 28 16.22 -20.90 -2.21
N THR A 29 16.56 -19.62 -2.11
CA THR A 29 17.49 -18.90 -2.99
C THR A 29 18.45 -18.04 -2.16
N SER A 30 19.31 -17.26 -2.82
CA SER A 30 20.17 -16.29 -2.14
C SER A 30 19.35 -15.26 -1.34
N GLU A 31 19.89 -14.86 -0.20
CA GLU A 31 19.24 -13.88 0.67
C GLU A 31 19.06 -12.51 0.00
N GLU A 32 20.02 -12.11 -0.85
CA GLU A 32 19.94 -10.84 -1.58
C GLU A 32 18.75 -10.81 -2.55
N GLU A 33 18.48 -11.92 -3.24
CA GLU A 33 17.33 -12.02 -4.13
C GLU A 33 16.00 -11.98 -3.37
N ALA A 34 15.92 -12.68 -2.23
CA ALA A 34 14.74 -12.64 -1.37
C ALA A 34 14.50 -11.23 -0.81
N LYS A 35 15.55 -10.52 -0.37
CA LYS A 35 15.47 -9.12 0.07
C LYS A 35 15.05 -8.19 -1.05
N ARG A 36 15.59 -8.36 -2.27
CA ARG A 36 15.22 -7.56 -3.44
C ARG A 36 13.73 -7.74 -3.78
N SER A 37 13.26 -8.98 -3.82
CA SER A 37 11.85 -9.29 -4.07
C SER A 37 10.93 -8.69 -3.00
N ALA A 38 11.31 -8.75 -1.73
CA ALA A 38 10.55 -8.11 -0.65
C ALA A 38 10.49 -6.58 -0.81
N ILE A 39 11.60 -5.94 -1.21
CA ILE A 39 11.64 -4.48 -1.45
C ILE A 39 10.69 -4.12 -2.58
N GLU A 40 10.73 -4.89 -3.67
CA GLU A 40 9.87 -4.70 -4.83
C GLU A 40 8.38 -4.88 -4.48
N ALA A 41 8.04 -5.90 -3.69
CA ALA A 41 6.67 -6.14 -3.23
C ALA A 41 6.13 -4.95 -2.41
N VAL A 42 6.92 -4.39 -1.49
CA VAL A 42 6.51 -3.22 -0.70
C VAL A 42 6.37 -1.98 -1.60
N LYS A 43 7.30 -1.77 -2.54
CA LYS A 43 7.22 -0.64 -3.48
C LYS A 43 5.99 -0.74 -4.38
N GLN A 44 5.69 -1.94 -4.88
CA GLN A 44 4.51 -2.19 -5.70
C GLN A 44 3.23 -1.91 -4.90
N ASN A 45 3.14 -2.43 -3.67
CA ASN A 45 1.99 -2.19 -2.81
C ASN A 45 1.76 -0.69 -2.54
N MET A 46 2.81 0.09 -2.31
CA MET A 46 2.69 1.55 -2.17
C MET A 46 2.26 2.25 -3.47
N ALA A 47 2.70 1.75 -4.63
CA ALA A 47 2.28 2.27 -5.92
C ALA A 47 0.79 1.99 -6.19
N ASP A 48 0.35 0.78 -5.83
CA ASP A 48 -1.05 0.36 -5.93
C ASP A 48 -1.95 1.17 -4.98
N GLU A 49 -1.50 1.44 -3.75
CA GLU A 49 -2.22 2.32 -2.82
C GLU A 49 -2.39 3.72 -3.40
N LYS A 50 -1.34 4.27 -4.02
CA LYS A 50 -1.40 5.59 -4.65
C LYS A 50 -2.38 5.58 -5.84
N ALA A 51 -2.36 4.52 -6.66
CA ALA A 51 -3.28 4.40 -7.78
C ALA A 51 -4.75 4.32 -7.29
N LEU A 52 -4.99 3.63 -6.17
CA LEU A 52 -6.28 3.59 -5.51
C LEU A 52 -6.71 4.99 -5.05
N ASP A 53 -5.82 5.76 -4.43
CA ASP A 53 -6.12 7.14 -4.02
C ASP A 53 -6.49 8.04 -5.22
N ASP A 54 -5.75 7.93 -6.32
CA ASP A 54 -6.00 8.69 -7.55
C ASP A 54 -7.38 8.32 -8.17
N GLU A 55 -7.79 7.05 -8.06
CA GLU A 55 -9.10 6.58 -8.52
C GLU A 55 -10.24 7.05 -7.62
N VAL A 56 -10.05 7.01 -6.30
CA VAL A 56 -10.99 7.57 -5.32
C VAL A 56 -11.19 9.06 -5.61
N MET A 57 -10.12 9.82 -5.87
CA MET A 57 -10.23 11.25 -6.20
C MET A 57 -11.08 11.50 -7.45
N LYS A 58 -10.91 10.72 -8.52
CA LYS A 58 -11.75 10.84 -9.72
C LYS A 58 -13.22 10.58 -9.43
N MET A 59 -13.53 9.52 -8.68
CA MET A 59 -14.91 9.23 -8.29
C MET A 59 -15.52 10.33 -7.41
N MET A 60 -14.71 10.92 -6.54
CA MET A 60 -15.12 12.05 -5.71
C MET A 60 -15.46 13.28 -6.55
N ASP A 61 -14.67 13.58 -7.57
CA ASP A 61 -14.91 14.70 -8.49
C ASP A 61 -16.21 14.52 -9.28
N ASP A 62 -16.47 13.30 -9.76
CA ASP A 62 -17.69 12.98 -10.49
C ASP A 62 -18.94 13.09 -9.61
N LEU A 63 -18.87 12.60 -8.36
CA LEU A 63 -19.97 12.70 -7.39
C LEU A 63 -20.24 14.15 -6.97
N GLU A 64 -19.20 14.96 -6.77
CA GLU A 64 -19.35 16.38 -6.43
C GLU A 64 -20.02 17.17 -7.56
N ARG A 65 -19.69 16.86 -8.82
CA ARG A 65 -20.35 17.47 -9.99
C ARG A 65 -21.83 17.11 -10.09
N GLN A 66 -22.20 15.89 -9.70
CA GLN A 66 -23.58 15.40 -9.75
C GLN A 66 -24.44 15.90 -8.57
N HIS A 67 -23.82 16.18 -7.41
CA HIS A 67 -24.51 16.56 -6.18
C HIS A 67 -23.97 17.89 -5.63
N GLN A 68 -24.32 19.00 -6.27
CA GLN A 68 -23.95 20.34 -5.82
C GLN A 68 -24.70 20.71 -4.52
N GLY A 69 -23.96 21.01 -3.44
CA GLY A 69 -24.49 21.65 -2.23
C GLY A 69 -24.33 20.89 -0.91
N GLU A 70 -24.30 19.56 -0.93
CA GLU A 70 -24.26 18.73 0.31
C GLU A 70 -23.08 17.74 0.36
N PHE A 71 -22.20 17.74 -0.63
CA PHE A 71 -21.15 16.75 -0.75
C PHE A 71 -20.01 16.95 0.29
N GLN A 72 -20.00 16.10 1.33
CA GLN A 72 -19.00 16.15 2.40
C GLN A 72 -17.74 15.37 2.01
N ARG A 73 -16.87 16.00 1.22
CA ARG A 73 -15.66 15.39 0.63
C ARG A 73 -14.80 14.62 1.63
N PHE A 74 -14.55 15.22 2.79
CA PHE A 74 -13.72 14.65 3.85
C PHE A 74 -14.29 13.34 4.44
N LYS A 75 -15.61 13.19 4.51
CA LYS A 75 -16.25 11.97 5.02
C LYS A 75 -16.38 10.89 3.96
N MET A 76 -16.58 11.29 2.71
CA MET A 76 -16.80 10.38 1.59
C MET A 76 -15.52 9.72 1.11
N PHE A 77 -14.38 10.41 1.14
CA PHE A 77 -13.09 9.85 0.74
C PHE A 77 -12.72 8.54 1.47
N PRO A 78 -12.70 8.46 2.81
CA PRO A 78 -12.35 7.22 3.50
C PRO A 78 -13.36 6.09 3.23
N LEU A 79 -14.65 6.41 3.08
CA LEU A 79 -15.69 5.42 2.77
C LEU A 79 -15.50 4.81 1.38
N LEU A 80 -15.24 5.65 0.38
CA LEU A 80 -14.97 5.18 -0.98
C LEU A 80 -13.65 4.42 -1.07
N LYS A 81 -12.58 4.91 -0.42
CA LYS A 81 -11.29 4.22 -0.37
C LYS A 81 -11.42 2.83 0.23
N GLN A 82 -12.12 2.68 1.36
CA GLN A 82 -12.36 1.37 1.97
C GLN A 82 -13.17 0.44 1.06
N ARG A 83 -14.21 0.96 0.41
CA ARG A 83 -15.03 0.18 -0.51
C ARG A 83 -14.22 -0.33 -1.70
N LEU A 84 -13.49 0.57 -2.38
CA LEU A 84 -12.67 0.23 -3.54
C LEU A 84 -11.54 -0.73 -3.17
N ALA A 85 -10.88 -0.52 -2.01
CA ALA A 85 -9.86 -1.44 -1.52
C ALA A 85 -10.43 -2.86 -1.38
N LYS A 86 -11.62 -2.99 -0.76
CA LYS A 86 -12.31 -4.28 -0.61
C LYS A 86 -12.67 -4.92 -1.95
N GLU A 87 -13.18 -4.14 -2.91
CA GLU A 87 -13.53 -4.64 -4.25
C GLU A 87 -12.29 -5.12 -5.03
N LYS A 88 -11.14 -4.47 -4.84
CA LYS A 88 -9.87 -4.82 -5.48
C LYS A 88 -9.04 -5.86 -4.72
N GLY A 89 -9.52 -6.32 -3.57
CA GLY A 89 -8.75 -7.21 -2.69
C GLY A 89 -7.49 -6.56 -2.11
N PHE A 90 -7.44 -5.23 -2.07
CA PHE A 90 -6.35 -4.46 -1.49
C PHE A 90 -6.52 -4.34 0.02
N ILE A 91 -5.44 -4.57 0.78
CA ILE A 91 -5.43 -4.43 2.24
C ILE A 91 -4.89 -3.03 2.57
N LEU A 92 -5.70 -2.22 3.23
CA LEU A 92 -5.36 -0.87 3.70
C LEU A 92 -4.61 -0.88 5.04
#